data_AF-A0A371IS50-F1
#
_entry.id   AF-A0A371IS50-F1
#
_cell.length_a   1.000
_cell.length_b   1.000
_cell.length_c   1.000
_cell.angle_alpha   90.00
_cell.angle_beta   90.00
_cell.angle_gamma   90.00
#
_symmetry.space_group_name_H-M   'P 1'
#
loop_
_entity.id
_entity.type
_entity.pdbx_description
1 polymer ?
#
loop_
_entity_poly.entity_id
_entity_poly.type
_entity_poly.pdbx_seq_one_letter_code
_entity_poly.pdbx_strand_id
1 'polypeptide(L)'
;MADIDIRTQNTIDAVEVYENNAENKTYTVKGTIYNERNEFVYGAFVQISEIDPDTKITKFLGFTFTDEYGFYSFTIDAFNDKFYELAIFSPLN
;
A
#
# COMPACT_ATOMS: atom_id res chain seq x y z
N MET A 1 -18.95 -2.72 7.62
CA MET A 1 -17.52 -2.66 7.32
C MET A 1 -17.39 -1.96 5.99
N ALA A 2 -16.66 -0.84 5.95
CA ALA A 2 -16.33 -0.18 4.69
C ALA A 2 -15.07 -0.86 4.17
N ASP A 3 -15.17 -1.55 3.04
CA ASP A 3 -14.02 -2.18 2.41
C ASP A 3 -13.39 -1.12 1.48
N ILE A 4 -12.16 -0.68 1.78
CA ILE A 4 -11.38 0.13 0.84
C ILE A 4 -10.71 -0.80 -0.17
N ASP A 5 -10.81 -0.47 -1.46
CA ASP A 5 -10.21 -1.27 -2.54
C ASP A 5 -8.76 -0.83 -2.74
N ILE A 6 -7.83 -1.69 -2.27
CA ILE A 6 -6.39 -1.53 -2.47
C ILE A 6 -5.92 -2.54 -3.53
N ARG A 7 -5.25 -2.04 -4.57
CA ARG A 7 -4.68 -2.86 -5.64
C ARG A 7 -3.16 -2.83 -5.63
N THR A 8 -2.54 -3.97 -5.88
CA THR A 8 -1.09 -4.12 -6.06
C THR A 8 -0.81 -4.44 -7.52
N GLN A 9 0.21 -3.81 -8.11
CA GLN A 9 0.49 -3.97 -9.55
C GLN A 9 1.37 -5.17 -9.89
N ASN A 10 2.27 -5.60 -9.01
CA ASN A 10 3.17 -6.75 -9.21
C ASN A 10 3.79 -7.13 -7.84
N THR A 11 4.24 -8.40 -7.71
CA THR A 11 4.94 -9.03 -6.55
C THR A 11 4.06 -9.90 -5.65
N ILE A 12 4.64 -10.99 -5.10
CA ILE A 12 4.03 -11.82 -4.04
C ILE A 12 4.06 -10.99 -2.77
N ASP A 13 2.96 -10.28 -2.51
CA ASP A 13 2.78 -9.40 -1.36
C ASP A 13 1.57 -9.90 -0.54
N ALA A 14 1.71 -9.83 0.77
CA ALA A 14 0.63 -10.09 1.72
C ALA A 14 0.21 -8.76 2.35
N VAL A 15 -0.82 -8.12 1.76
CA VAL A 15 -1.34 -6.83 2.23
C VAL A 15 -2.40 -7.03 3.29
N GLU A 16 -2.27 -6.32 4.41
CA GLU A 16 -3.26 -6.23 5.47
C GLU A 16 -3.71 -4.77 5.65
N VAL A 17 -5.00 -4.58 5.85
CA VAL A 17 -5.63 -3.26 6.03
C VAL A 17 -6.41 -3.23 7.32
N TYR A 18 -6.16 -2.21 8.15
CA TYR A 18 -6.82 -2.03 9.44
C TYR A 18 -7.46 -0.64 9.50
N GLU A 19 -8.75 -0.60 9.82
CA GLU A 19 -9.43 0.64 10.19
C GLU A 19 -9.02 1.04 11.61
N ASN A 20 -8.37 2.19 11.77
CA ASN A 20 -7.87 2.64 13.07
C ASN A 20 -8.89 3.53 13.80
N ASN A 21 -9.64 4.33 13.05
CA ASN A 21 -10.62 5.25 13.61
C ASN A 21 -11.76 5.50 12.60
N ALA A 22 -12.95 5.03 12.92
CA ALA A 22 -14.14 5.15 12.07
C ALA A 22 -14.65 6.59 11.93
N GLU A 23 -14.38 7.47 12.91
CA GLU A 23 -14.75 8.88 12.85
C GLU A 23 -13.82 9.68 11.92
N ASN A 24 -12.52 9.33 11.91
CA ASN A 24 -11.50 10.02 11.12
C ASN A 24 -11.16 9.33 9.79
N LYS A 25 -11.75 8.15 9.52
CA LYS A 25 -11.49 7.33 8.32
C LYS A 25 -10.00 7.07 8.06
N THR A 26 -9.27 6.86 9.15
CA THR A 26 -7.83 6.60 9.09
C THR A 26 -7.59 5.10 9.07
N TYR A 27 -6.77 4.63 8.13
CA TYR A 27 -6.45 3.23 7.93
C TYR A 27 -4.94 3.01 7.99
N THR A 28 -4.53 1.89 8.58
CA THR A 28 -3.17 1.38 8.47
C THR A 28 -3.13 0.34 7.37
N VAL A 29 -2.24 0.56 6.41
CA VAL A 29 -1.94 -0.38 5.33
C VAL A 29 -0.54 -0.87 5.56
N LYS A 30 -0.39 -2.18 5.75
CA LYS A 30 0.91 -2.81 5.96
C LYS A 30 1.01 -4.10 5.16
N GLY A 31 2.22 -4.54 4.89
CA GLY A 31 2.44 -5.78 4.19
C GLY A 31 3.88 -6.23 4.25
N THR A 32 4.14 -7.35 3.59
CA THR A 32 5.48 -7.93 3.51
C THR A 32 5.74 -8.36 2.08
N ILE A 33 6.84 -7.85 1.52
CA ILE A 33 7.24 -8.11 0.14
C ILE A 33 8.21 -9.28 0.10
N TYR A 34 7.87 -10.26 -0.73
CA TYR A 34 8.69 -11.43 -1.02
C TYR A 34 9.12 -11.43 -2.50
N ASN A 35 10.32 -11.90 -2.78
CA ASN A 35 10.73 -12.18 -4.15
C ASN A 35 10.12 -13.51 -4.66
N GLU A 36 10.39 -13.87 -5.91
CA GLU A 36 9.89 -15.13 -6.53
C GLU A 36 10.40 -16.40 -5.83
N ARG A 37 11.44 -16.30 -5.00
CA ARG A 37 12.00 -17.39 -4.19
C ARG A 37 11.41 -17.43 -2.77
N ASN A 38 10.41 -16.60 -2.49
CA ASN A 38 9.80 -16.45 -1.17
C ASN A 38 10.78 -15.92 -0.10
N GLU A 39 11.75 -15.12 -0.51
CA GLU A 39 12.71 -14.45 0.39
C GLU A 39 12.28 -12.98 0.61
N PHE A 40 12.56 -12.44 1.79
CA PHE A 40 12.27 -11.04 2.12
C PHE A 40 13.04 -10.06 1.24
N VAL A 41 12.37 -8.99 0.80
CA VAL A 41 12.99 -7.93 0.00
C VAL A 41 13.25 -6.70 0.86
N TYR A 42 14.49 -6.49 1.27
CA TYR A 42 14.93 -5.27 1.98
C TYR A 42 15.06 -4.08 1.02
N GLY A 43 14.59 -2.90 1.44
CA GLY A 43 14.81 -1.64 0.73
C GLY A 43 13.95 -1.43 -0.53
N ALA A 44 12.91 -2.22 -0.73
CA ALA A 44 11.93 -1.98 -1.80
C ALA A 44 11.20 -0.67 -1.53
N PHE A 45 11.03 0.15 -2.56
CA PHE A 45 10.26 1.38 -2.48
C PHE A 45 8.78 1.03 -2.69
N VAL A 46 7.96 1.38 -1.71
CA VAL A 46 6.51 1.20 -1.75
C VAL A 46 5.86 2.57 -1.76
N GLN A 47 5.05 2.85 -2.77
CA GLN A 47 4.29 4.10 -2.90
C GLN A 47 2.79 3.79 -2.84
N ILE A 48 2.05 4.62 -2.12
CA ILE A 48 0.59 4.60 -2.12
C ILE A 48 0.02 5.85 -2.80
N SER A 49 -0.97 5.65 -3.64
CA SER A 49 -1.69 6.72 -4.35
C SER A 49 -3.19 6.51 -4.30
N GLU A 50 -3.94 7.60 -4.20
CA GLU A 50 -5.40 7.63 -4.33
C GLU A 50 -5.76 7.89 -5.80
N ILE A 51 -6.74 7.18 -6.32
CA ILE A 51 -7.25 7.33 -7.68
C ILE A 51 -8.73 7.66 -7.58
N ASP A 52 -9.09 8.82 -8.13
CA ASP A 52 -10.48 9.22 -8.28
C ASP A 52 -11.11 8.48 -9.47
N PRO A 53 -12.16 7.66 -9.27
CA PRO A 53 -12.73 6.82 -10.31
C PRO A 53 -13.41 7.61 -11.43
N ASP A 54 -13.91 8.81 -11.14
CA ASP A 54 -14.70 9.61 -12.08
C ASP A 54 -13.78 10.46 -12.96
N THR A 55 -12.80 11.11 -12.34
CA THR A 55 -11.88 12.05 -13.01
C THR A 55 -10.61 11.38 -13.52
N LYS A 56 -10.29 10.16 -13.05
CA LYS A 56 -9.04 9.45 -13.29
C LYS A 56 -7.79 10.19 -12.78
N ILE A 57 -7.96 11.17 -11.90
CA ILE A 57 -6.85 11.88 -11.28
C ILE A 57 -6.22 10.97 -10.23
N THR A 58 -4.90 10.85 -10.29
CA THR A 58 -4.09 10.15 -9.30
C THR A 58 -3.44 11.17 -8.36
N LYS A 59 -3.62 10.98 -7.05
CA LYS A 59 -3.03 11.78 -5.99
C LYS A 59 -2.04 10.94 -5.19
N PHE A 60 -0.78 11.38 -5.14
CA PHE A 60 0.23 10.78 -4.27
C PHE A 60 -0.14 10.99 -2.78
N LEU A 61 -0.09 9.91 -1.98
CA LEU A 61 -0.37 9.98 -0.55
C LEU A 61 0.88 9.78 0.32
N GLY A 62 1.84 8.95 -0.11
CA GLY A 62 3.02 8.65 0.67
C GLY A 62 3.89 7.56 0.06
N PHE A 63 5.10 7.39 0.60
CA PHE A 63 5.99 6.29 0.29
C PHE A 63 6.79 5.84 1.52
N THR A 64 7.27 4.60 1.51
CA THR A 64 8.20 4.04 2.51
C THR A 64 9.13 3.04 1.84
N PHE A 65 10.14 2.61 2.58
CA PHE A 65 11.01 1.50 2.19
C PHE A 65 10.75 0.31 3.08
N THR A 66 10.87 -0.90 2.53
CA THR A 66 10.80 -2.11 3.36
C THR A 66 12.02 -2.26 4.26
N ASP A 67 11.80 -2.79 5.45
CA ASP A 67 12.86 -3.15 6.39
C ASP A 67 13.52 -4.50 6.05
N GLU A 68 14.44 -4.97 6.90
CA GLU A 68 15.22 -6.21 6.71
C GLU A 68 14.34 -7.48 6.64
N TYR A 69 13.08 -7.40 7.09
CA TYR A 69 12.07 -8.46 7.01
C TYR A 69 11.10 -8.24 5.84
N GLY A 70 11.40 -7.32 4.92
CA GLY A 70 10.53 -6.99 3.80
C GLY A 70 9.24 -6.27 4.20
N PHE A 71 9.15 -5.81 5.45
CA PHE A 71 7.92 -5.22 6.00
C PHE A 71 7.81 -3.74 5.67
N TYR A 72 6.59 -3.30 5.34
CA TYR A 72 6.25 -1.89 5.17
C TYR A 72 4.95 -1.56 5.91
N SER A 73 4.76 -0.29 6.28
CA SER A 73 3.52 0.20 6.90
C SER A 73 3.29 1.69 6.61
N PHE A 74 2.03 2.05 6.44
CA PHE A 74 1.53 3.41 6.24
C PHE A 74 0.30 3.66 7.08
N THR A 75 0.06 4.93 7.39
CA THR A 75 -1.24 5.41 7.83
C THR A 75 -1.75 6.42 6.81
N ILE A 76 -2.95 6.20 6.30
CA ILE A 76 -3.62 7.07 5.34
C ILE A 76 -5.02 7.42 5.84
N ASP A 77 -5.53 8.56 5.41
CA ASP A 77 -6.97 8.82 5.43
C ASP A 77 -7.56 8.32 4.12
N ALA A 78 -8.60 7.48 4.19
CA ALA A 78 -9.20 6.84 3.03
C ALA A 78 -10.72 7.05 2.95
N PHE A 79 -11.24 7.16 1.73
CA PHE A 79 -12.64 7.41 1.44
C PHE A 79 -13.20 6.30 0.54
N ASN A 80 -14.43 5.88 0.83
CA ASN A 80 -15.07 4.73 0.18
C ASN A 80 -15.39 4.94 -1.31
N ASP A 81 -15.34 6.19 -1.79
CA ASP A 81 -15.57 6.56 -3.19
C ASP A 81 -14.27 6.64 -4.01
N LYS A 82 -13.14 6.24 -3.44
CA LYS A 82 -11.82 6.27 -4.08
C LYS A 82 -11.22 4.87 -4.20
N PHE A 83 -10.29 4.72 -5.14
CA PHE A 83 -9.43 3.55 -5.22
C PHE A 83 -8.04 3.88 -4.69
N TYR A 84 -7.36 2.90 -4.11
CA TYR A 84 -5.99 3.06 -3.63
C TYR A 84 -5.08 2.07 -4.33
N GLU A 85 -3.93 2.56 -4.78
CA GLU A 85 -2.95 1.74 -5.51
C GLU A 85 -1.62 1.74 -4.78
N LEU A 86 -1.08 0.54 -4.60
CA LEU A 86 0.28 0.31 -4.16
C LEU A 86 1.17 0.00 -5.37
N ALA A 87 2.14 0.88 -5.60
CA ALA A 87 3.21 0.67 -6.56
C ALA A 87 4.47 0.22 -5.80
N ILE A 88 4.99 -0.95 -6.16
CA ILE A 88 6.14 -1.58 -5.52
C ILE A 88 7.29 -1.61 -6.52
N PHE A 89 8.43 -1.10 -6.11
CA PHE A 89 9.65 -1.07 -6.91
C PHE A 89 10.75 -1.76 -6.14
N SER A 90 11.27 -2.85 -6.71
CA SER A 90 12.43 -3.54 -6.14
C SER A 90 13.63 -2.59 -6.08
N PRO A 91 14.49 -2.70 -5.05
CA PRO A 91 15.74 -1.96 -5.05
C PRO A 91 16.55 -2.29 -6.31
N LEU A 92 17.28 -1.31 -6.82
CA LEU A 92 18.25 -1.54 -7.88
C LEU A 92 19.37 -2.44 -7.32
N ASN A 93 19.40 -3.69 -7.77
CA ASN A 93 20.50 -4.61 -7.56
C ASN A 93 21.60 -4.37 -8.61
#